data_AF-A0A9E3TE28-F1
#
_entry.id   AF-A0A9E3TE28-F1
#
_cell.length_a   1.000
_cell.length_b   1.000
_cell.length_c   1.000
_cell.angle_alpha   90.00
_cell.angle_beta   90.00
_cell.angle_gamma   90.00
#
_symmetry.space_group_name_H-M   'P 1'
#
loop_
_entity.id
_entity.type
_entity.pdbx_description
1 polymer ?
#
loop_
_entity_poly.entity_id
_entity_poly.type
_entity_poly.pdbx_seq_one_letter_code
_entity_poly.pdbx_strand_id
1 'polypeptide(L)'
;MTYIAPAHAQTLHSAGPPIKGFAYSDLLKTWVSRDLKVSVTVTDDGREWVFFKGETGLDDALVVVQYTPDVREALTAALVKALEWADVARKNKADTYKGITCVGSDEQRICARTGAPFEENQMALRFYSKIAAGQVNLVVDMISRDNQFTKTTIFFEMSEVRRFQKLLYGLREAFAKAHETARKQELFK
;
A
#
# COMPACT_ATOMS: atom_id res chain seq x y z
N MET A 1 -20.56 14.24 0.01
CA MET A 1 -20.97 13.01 -0.70
C MET A 1 -20.54 13.22 -2.15
N THR A 2 -19.39 12.67 -2.53
CA THR A 2 -18.96 12.66 -3.95
C THR A 2 -19.02 11.21 -4.40
N TYR A 3 -20.15 10.97 -5.04
CA TYR A 3 -20.57 9.82 -5.81
C TYR A 3 -19.41 9.29 -6.70
N ILE A 4 -18.95 8.06 -6.48
CA ILE A 4 -18.34 7.28 -7.57
C ILE A 4 -19.53 6.72 -8.33
N ALA A 5 -19.86 7.32 -9.47
CA ALA A 5 -21.00 6.91 -10.28
C ALA A 5 -20.85 5.45 -10.74
N PRO A 6 -21.94 4.65 -10.74
CA PRO A 6 -21.95 3.36 -11.41
C PRO A 6 -22.08 3.56 -12.94
N ALA A 7 -21.60 2.56 -13.71
CA ALA A 7 -21.84 2.31 -15.15
C ALA A 7 -20.73 2.63 -16.19
N HIS A 8 -19.53 3.04 -15.78
CA HIS A 8 -18.32 2.67 -16.52
C HIS A 8 -17.40 1.96 -15.54
N ALA A 9 -17.18 0.66 -15.76
CA ALA A 9 -16.22 -0.10 -14.99
C ALA A 9 -14.84 0.52 -15.23
N GLN A 10 -14.44 1.49 -14.38
CA GLN A 10 -13.09 2.01 -14.38
C GLN A 10 -12.16 0.80 -14.26
N THR A 11 -11.38 0.57 -15.31
CA THR A 11 -10.62 -0.66 -15.44
C THR A 11 -9.44 -0.56 -14.50
N LEU A 12 -9.48 -1.30 -13.39
CA LEU A 12 -8.34 -1.43 -12.50
C LEU A 12 -7.25 -2.22 -13.20
N HIS A 13 -6.10 -1.59 -13.42
CA HIS A 13 -4.93 -2.26 -13.98
C HIS A 13 -4.02 -2.73 -12.85
N SER A 14 -3.69 -4.02 -12.82
CA SER A 14 -2.69 -4.53 -11.89
C SER A 14 -1.33 -3.88 -12.17
N ALA A 15 -0.68 -3.36 -11.13
CA ALA A 15 0.65 -2.77 -11.21
C ALA A 15 1.77 -3.82 -11.28
N GLY A 16 1.45 -5.09 -11.02
CA GLY A 16 2.41 -6.19 -10.97
C GLY A 16 1.89 -7.38 -10.16
N PRO A 17 2.70 -8.44 -10.04
CA PRO A 17 2.34 -9.59 -9.20
C PRO A 17 2.14 -9.18 -7.74
N PRO A 18 1.31 -9.90 -6.96
CA PRO A 18 1.14 -9.63 -5.55
C PRO A 18 2.46 -9.72 -4.78
N ILE A 19 2.63 -8.82 -3.82
CA ILE A 19 3.74 -8.85 -2.87
C ILE A 19 3.33 -9.79 -1.75
N LYS A 20 4.16 -10.80 -1.49
CA LYS A 20 3.82 -11.85 -0.52
C LYS A 20 4.33 -11.48 0.86
N GLY A 21 3.53 -11.73 1.86
CA GLY A 21 3.92 -11.58 3.25
C GLY A 21 3.19 -12.57 4.13
N PHE A 22 3.26 -12.30 5.43
CA PHE A 22 2.66 -13.15 6.44
C PHE A 22 1.90 -12.28 7.42
N ALA A 23 0.80 -12.78 7.97
CA ALA A 23 0.13 -12.19 9.11
C ALA A 23 -0.01 -13.26 10.20
N TYR A 24 0.04 -12.86 11.46
CA TYR A 24 -0.29 -13.78 12.54
C TYR A 24 -1.81 -13.85 12.69
N SER A 25 -2.38 -15.04 12.57
CA SER A 25 -3.80 -15.27 12.80
C SER A 25 -4.00 -15.60 14.28
N ASP A 26 -4.62 -14.68 15.03
CA ASP A 26 -4.96 -14.93 16.43
C ASP A 26 -6.01 -16.04 16.60
N LEU A 27 -6.86 -16.25 15.60
CA LEU A 27 -7.85 -17.32 15.62
C LEU A 27 -7.18 -18.69 15.46
N LEU A 28 -6.25 -18.81 14.51
CA LEU A 28 -5.57 -20.07 14.19
C LEU A 28 -4.30 -20.29 15.02
N LYS A 29 -3.87 -19.28 15.79
CA LYS A 29 -2.61 -19.25 16.55
C LYS A 29 -1.38 -19.61 15.71
N THR A 30 -1.35 -19.14 14.46
CA THR A 30 -0.27 -19.45 13.51
C THR A 30 -0.04 -18.32 12.51
N TRP A 31 1.15 -18.32 11.90
CA TRP A 31 1.48 -17.45 10.79
C TRP A 31 0.85 -17.97 9.49
N VAL A 32 0.20 -17.07 8.76
CA VAL A 32 -0.48 -17.38 7.51
C VAL A 32 -0.01 -16.46 6.40
N SER A 33 0.15 -17.01 5.19
CA SER A 33 0.49 -16.21 4.01
C SER A 33 -0.61 -15.20 3.72
N ARG A 34 -0.20 -14.00 3.30
CA ARG A 34 -1.08 -12.90 2.88
C ARG A 34 -0.47 -12.17 1.70
N ASP A 35 -1.33 -11.76 0.78
CA ASP A 35 -0.92 -10.96 -0.35
C ASP A 35 -1.27 -9.48 -0.15
N LEU A 36 -0.37 -8.61 -0.62
CA LEU A 36 -0.64 -7.21 -0.92
C LEU A 36 -0.69 -7.05 -2.44
N LYS A 37 -1.86 -6.68 -2.94
CA LYS A 37 -2.11 -6.42 -4.36
C LYS A 37 -2.11 -4.91 -4.58
N VAL A 38 -1.45 -4.47 -5.65
CA VAL A 38 -1.41 -3.06 -6.03
C VAL A 38 -2.01 -2.90 -7.42
N SER A 39 -2.99 -2.03 -7.54
CA SER A 39 -3.64 -1.71 -8.82
C SER A 39 -3.69 -0.20 -9.02
N VAL A 40 -3.89 0.22 -10.26
CA VAL A 40 -3.96 1.62 -10.65
C VAL A 40 -5.18 1.88 -11.51
N THR A 41 -5.67 3.12 -11.48
CA THR A 41 -6.67 3.61 -12.44
C THR A 41 -6.41 5.07 -12.78
N VAL A 42 -6.99 5.51 -13.90
CA VAL A 42 -7.04 6.91 -14.31
C VAL A 42 -8.51 7.29 -14.41
N THR A 43 -8.89 8.41 -13.80
CA THR A 43 -10.25 8.95 -13.91
C THR A 43 -10.40 9.79 -15.18
N ASP A 44 -11.63 10.06 -15.60
CA ASP A 44 -11.95 10.82 -16.82
C ASP A 44 -11.33 12.22 -16.85
N ASP A 45 -11.05 12.81 -15.68
CA ASP A 45 -10.35 14.10 -15.55
C ASP A 45 -8.81 13.98 -15.52
N GLY A 46 -8.29 12.79 -15.81
CA GLY A 46 -6.86 12.48 -15.90
C GLY A 46 -6.17 12.24 -14.55
N ARG A 47 -6.90 12.22 -13.42
CA ARG A 47 -6.27 11.94 -12.12
C ARG A 47 -5.89 10.46 -11.99
N GLU A 48 -4.68 10.24 -11.53
CA GLU A 48 -4.10 8.91 -11.30
C GLU A 48 -4.36 8.47 -9.86
N TRP A 49 -4.83 7.24 -9.66
CA TRP A 49 -5.08 6.65 -8.34
C TRP A 49 -4.42 5.29 -8.21
N VAL A 50 -3.86 5.02 -7.03
CA VAL A 50 -3.32 3.71 -6.63
C VAL A 50 -4.23 3.09 -5.58
N PHE A 51 -4.48 1.80 -5.74
CA PHE A 51 -5.24 0.94 -4.84
C PHE A 51 -4.29 -0.08 -4.23
N PHE A 52 -4.06 0.05 -2.92
CA PHE A 52 -3.38 -0.96 -2.13
C PHE A 52 -4.45 -1.86 -1.51
N LYS A 53 -4.35 -3.17 -1.76
CA LYS A 53 -5.35 -4.14 -1.32
C LYS A 53 -4.65 -5.28 -0.56
N GLY A 54 -4.81 -5.28 0.76
CA GLY A 54 -4.17 -6.26 1.65
C GLY A 54 -5.17 -7.29 2.16
N GLU A 55 -4.83 -8.57 2.05
CA GLU A 55 -5.70 -9.65 2.52
C GLU A 55 -5.84 -9.65 4.05
N THR A 56 -7.07 -9.76 4.55
CA THR A 56 -7.35 -9.96 5.99
C THR A 56 -7.58 -11.44 6.31
N GLY A 57 -8.08 -12.21 5.35
CA GLY A 57 -8.45 -13.62 5.46
C GLY A 57 -9.96 -13.87 5.36
N LEU A 58 -10.79 -12.84 5.57
CA LEU A 58 -12.25 -12.88 5.34
C LEU A 58 -12.70 -11.90 4.27
N ASP A 59 -11.97 -10.79 4.15
CA ASP A 59 -12.13 -9.74 3.13
C ASP A 59 -10.76 -9.09 2.88
N ASP A 60 -10.73 -7.97 2.16
CA ASP A 60 -9.53 -7.24 1.82
C ASP A 60 -9.57 -5.79 2.36
N ALA A 61 -8.54 -5.40 3.11
CA ALA A 61 -8.35 -4.01 3.49
C ALA A 61 -7.93 -3.19 2.26
N LEU A 62 -8.68 -2.14 1.95
CA LEU A 62 -8.43 -1.29 0.79
C LEU A 62 -7.99 0.11 1.22
N VAL A 63 -6.83 0.53 0.73
CA VAL A 63 -6.35 1.91 0.86
C VAL A 63 -6.22 2.51 -0.53
N VAL A 64 -6.84 3.67 -0.72
CA VAL A 64 -6.88 4.39 -2.01
C VAL A 64 -6.12 5.70 -1.88
N VAL A 65 -5.21 5.95 -2.82
CA VAL A 65 -4.28 7.08 -2.77
C VAL A 65 -4.21 7.75 -4.14
N GLN A 66 -4.41 9.07 -4.21
CA GLN A 66 -4.11 9.80 -5.44
C GLN A 66 -2.60 9.83 -5.68
N TYR A 67 -2.18 9.46 -6.88
CA TYR A 67 -0.78 9.37 -7.26
C TYR A 67 -0.23 10.71 -7.73
N THR A 68 0.04 11.60 -6.78
CA THR A 68 0.69 12.89 -7.07
C THR A 68 2.23 12.73 -7.07
N PRO A 69 2.98 13.69 -7.66
CA PRO A 69 4.44 13.71 -7.56
C PRO A 69 4.95 13.60 -6.12
N ASP A 70 4.35 14.36 -5.20
CA ASP A 70 4.72 14.38 -3.78
C ASP A 70 4.49 13.03 -3.10
N VAL A 71 3.33 12.40 -3.35
CA VAL A 71 3.01 11.07 -2.82
C VAL A 71 3.99 10.02 -3.34
N ARG A 72 4.29 10.05 -4.64
CA ARG A 72 5.26 9.14 -5.27
C ARG A 72 6.63 9.27 -4.63
N GLU A 73 7.13 10.50 -4.48
CA GLU A 73 8.43 10.77 -3.88
C GLU A 73 8.47 10.34 -2.41
N ALA A 74 7.42 10.66 -1.64
CA ALA A 74 7.32 10.26 -0.24
C ALA A 74 7.30 8.73 -0.05
N LEU A 75 6.46 8.01 -0.80
CA LEU A 75 6.37 6.54 -0.76
C LEU A 75 7.69 5.87 -1.16
N THR A 76 8.32 6.38 -2.22
CA THR A 76 9.59 5.83 -2.71
C THR A 76 10.71 6.07 -1.70
N ALA A 77 10.82 7.31 -1.20
CA ALA A 77 11.82 7.68 -0.20
C ALA A 77 11.64 6.92 1.12
N ALA A 78 10.39 6.67 1.52
CA ALA A 78 10.04 5.85 2.66
C ALA A 78 10.62 4.42 2.56
N LEU A 79 10.38 3.75 1.43
CA LEU A 79 10.89 2.39 1.20
C LEU A 79 12.42 2.35 1.02
N VAL A 80 13.03 3.37 0.41
CA VAL A 80 14.50 3.47 0.31
C VAL A 80 15.12 3.57 1.70
N LYS A 81 14.68 4.55 2.51
CA LYS A 81 15.20 4.76 3.87
C LYS A 81 15.00 3.54 4.76
N ALA A 82 13.89 2.86 4.59
CA ALA A 82 13.61 1.60 5.27
C ALA A 82 14.64 0.50 4.98
N LEU A 83 14.95 0.29 3.69
CA LEU A 83 15.95 -0.69 3.27
C LEU A 83 17.35 -0.30 3.79
N GLU A 84 17.67 0.99 3.83
CA GLU A 84 18.92 1.49 4.40
C GLU A 84 19.00 1.24 5.91
N TRP A 85 17.96 1.60 6.68
CA TRP A 85 17.91 1.35 8.11
C TRP A 85 17.97 -0.15 8.44
N ALA A 86 17.29 -0.98 7.65
CA ALA A 86 17.37 -2.43 7.74
C ALA A 86 18.81 -2.93 7.55
N ASP A 87 19.53 -2.40 6.55
CA ASP A 87 20.91 -2.79 6.29
C ASP A 87 21.86 -2.34 7.40
N VAL A 88 21.71 -1.11 7.89
CA VAL A 88 22.48 -0.59 9.04
C VAL A 88 22.23 -1.44 10.28
N ALA A 89 20.98 -1.73 10.61
CA ALA A 89 20.63 -2.50 11.79
C ALA A 89 21.18 -3.94 11.71
N ARG A 90 21.08 -4.57 10.54
CA ARG A 90 21.68 -5.89 10.28
C ARG A 90 23.20 -5.88 10.45
N LYS A 91 23.90 -4.92 9.84
CA LYS A 91 25.38 -4.80 9.92
C LYS A 91 25.87 -4.59 11.35
N ASN A 92 25.12 -3.82 12.14
CA ASN A 92 25.50 -3.47 13.51
C ASN A 92 24.89 -4.40 14.57
N LYS A 93 24.13 -5.43 14.17
CA LYS A 93 23.37 -6.30 15.09
C LYS A 93 22.60 -5.45 16.11
N ALA A 94 21.87 -4.45 15.62
CA ALA A 94 21.10 -3.53 16.43
C ALA A 94 19.60 -3.74 16.20
N ASP A 95 18.84 -3.59 17.28
CA ASP A 95 17.40 -3.44 17.15
C ASP A 95 17.11 -2.00 16.68
N THR A 96 16.34 -1.85 15.61
CA THR A 96 15.90 -0.52 15.16
C THR A 96 14.41 -0.55 14.88
N TYR A 97 13.75 0.53 15.28
CA TYR A 97 12.36 0.81 14.97
C TYR A 97 12.23 2.19 14.35
N LYS A 98 11.63 2.22 13.16
CA LYS A 98 11.15 3.45 12.55
C LYS A 98 9.81 3.18 11.89
N GLY A 99 8.90 4.14 12.00
CA GLY A 99 7.58 4.04 11.40
C GLY A 99 7.23 5.32 10.68
N ILE A 100 6.61 5.17 9.51
CA ILE A 100 5.80 6.21 8.90
C ILE A 100 4.37 5.83 9.23
N THR A 101 3.74 6.63 10.09
CA THR A 101 2.44 6.32 10.67
C THR A 101 1.31 6.50 9.68
N CYS A 102 1.53 7.24 8.59
CA CYS A 102 0.55 7.41 7.53
C CYS A 102 1.21 7.86 6.23
N VAL A 103 0.76 7.31 5.10
CA VAL A 103 1.25 7.69 3.77
C VAL A 103 0.09 8.08 2.84
N GLY A 104 0.16 9.30 2.31
CA GLY A 104 -0.68 9.83 1.24
C GLY A 104 -1.07 11.29 1.47
N SER A 105 -1.19 12.06 0.38
CA SER A 105 -1.66 13.43 0.39
C SER A 105 -2.58 13.69 -0.80
N ASP A 106 -3.89 13.83 -0.54
CA ASP A 106 -4.76 14.78 -1.25
C ASP A 106 -6.05 15.05 -0.44
N GLU A 107 -6.89 15.94 -0.98
CA GLU A 107 -8.26 16.34 -0.59
C GLU A 107 -9.14 15.24 0.05
N GLN A 108 -8.90 13.96 -0.28
CA GLN A 108 -9.55 12.79 0.34
C GLN A 108 -9.03 12.41 1.73
N ARG A 109 -8.15 13.22 2.34
CA ARG A 109 -7.79 13.14 3.76
C ARG A 109 -7.13 11.80 4.16
N ILE A 110 -6.23 11.27 3.33
CA ILE A 110 -5.53 9.99 3.54
C ILE A 110 -4.78 9.92 4.89
N CYS A 111 -4.51 11.06 5.53
CA CYS A 111 -3.94 11.13 6.87
C CYS A 111 -4.65 12.12 7.80
N ALA A 112 -5.89 12.54 7.52
CA ALA A 112 -6.56 13.45 8.43
C ALA A 112 -7.00 12.67 9.67
N ARG A 113 -6.43 13.02 10.82
CA ARG A 113 -7.12 12.83 12.10
C ARG A 113 -8.42 13.61 11.97
N THR A 114 -9.52 12.93 11.67
CA THR A 114 -10.84 13.55 11.44
C THR A 114 -11.43 14.14 12.73
N GLY A 115 -10.68 14.17 13.84
CA GLY A 115 -11.19 14.45 15.18
C GLY A 115 -12.09 13.33 15.72
N ALA A 116 -12.48 12.38 14.87
CA ALA A 116 -13.16 11.15 15.24
C ALA A 116 -12.17 10.21 15.94
N PRO A 117 -12.65 9.32 16.84
CA PRO A 117 -11.80 8.41 17.60
C PRO A 117 -11.15 7.30 16.75
N PHE A 118 -11.37 7.27 15.42
CA PHE A 118 -10.96 6.17 14.57
C PHE A 118 -10.23 6.65 13.30
N GLU A 119 -9.18 5.91 12.89
CA GLU A 119 -8.31 6.15 11.71
C GLU A 119 -8.84 5.51 10.41
N GLU A 120 -9.08 6.25 9.31
CA GLU A 120 -9.66 5.72 8.06
C GLU A 120 -8.74 5.86 6.85
N ASN A 121 -8.79 4.91 5.91
CA ASN A 121 -8.03 4.93 4.64
C ASN A 121 -6.52 5.16 4.85
N GLN A 122 -5.94 4.47 5.84
CA GLN A 122 -4.55 4.68 6.23
C GLN A 122 -3.68 3.50 5.86
N MET A 123 -2.47 3.80 5.41
CA MET A 123 -1.39 2.83 5.29
C MET A 123 -0.19 3.32 6.11
N ALA A 124 0.23 2.52 7.07
CA ALA A 124 1.45 2.75 7.84
C ALA A 124 2.52 1.76 7.43
N LEU A 125 3.77 2.23 7.37
CA LEU A 125 4.94 1.42 7.07
C LEU A 125 5.85 1.43 8.30
N ARG A 126 5.99 0.30 8.97
CA ARG A 126 6.85 0.17 10.15
C ARG A 126 7.99 -0.80 9.85
N PHE A 127 9.17 -0.45 10.33
CA PHE A 127 10.40 -1.19 10.07
C PHE A 127 10.94 -1.68 11.39
N TYR A 128 11.14 -2.99 11.47
CA TYR A 128 11.76 -3.64 12.62
C TYR A 128 12.93 -4.46 12.14
N SER A 129 14.11 -4.22 12.73
CA SER A 129 15.20 -5.19 12.73
C SER A 129 15.25 -5.79 14.12
N LYS A 130 15.12 -7.12 14.26
CA LYS A 130 15.30 -7.79 15.56
C LYS A 130 16.49 -8.76 15.51
N ILE A 131 17.42 -8.60 16.46
CA ILE A 131 18.66 -9.39 16.54
C ILE A 131 18.37 -10.88 16.81
N ALA A 132 17.36 -11.19 17.62
CA ALA A 132 17.11 -12.56 18.10
C ALA A 132 16.59 -13.54 17.04
N ALA A 133 16.07 -13.04 15.90
CA ALA A 133 15.48 -13.88 14.86
C ALA A 133 15.99 -13.55 13.44
N GLY A 134 16.88 -12.58 13.28
CA GLY A 134 17.41 -12.17 11.96
C GLY A 134 16.36 -11.59 10.99
N GLN A 135 15.12 -11.40 11.46
CA GLN A 135 14.04 -10.86 10.65
C GLN A 135 14.12 -9.33 10.65
N VAL A 136 14.42 -8.79 9.46
CA VAL A 136 14.04 -7.42 9.14
C VAL A 136 12.73 -7.48 8.38
N ASN A 137 11.66 -7.04 9.05
CA ASN A 137 10.32 -7.04 8.48
C ASN A 137 9.88 -5.60 8.23
N LEU A 138 9.41 -5.33 7.01
CA LEU A 138 8.49 -4.22 6.80
C LEU A 138 7.11 -4.71 7.23
N VAL A 139 6.47 -3.95 8.10
CA VAL A 139 5.11 -4.15 8.54
C VAL A 139 4.26 -3.11 7.85
N VAL A 140 3.33 -3.57 7.04
CA VAL A 140 2.33 -2.71 6.42
C VAL A 140 1.03 -2.88 7.18
N ASP A 141 0.65 -1.83 7.90
CA ASP A 141 -0.67 -1.75 8.51
C ASP A 141 -1.60 -1.01 7.57
N MET A 142 -2.76 -1.59 7.30
CA MET A 142 -3.77 -0.98 6.45
C MET A 142 -5.09 -0.92 7.18
N ILE A 143 -5.71 0.26 7.12
CA ILE A 143 -7.05 0.49 7.65
C ILE A 143 -7.91 0.99 6.50
N SER A 144 -8.93 0.22 6.17
CA SER A 144 -9.89 0.57 5.13
C SER A 144 -10.73 1.80 5.51
N ARG A 145 -11.50 2.33 4.55
CA ARG A 145 -12.44 3.45 4.80
C ARG A 145 -13.56 3.08 5.78
N ASP A 146 -13.94 1.81 5.82
CA ASP A 146 -14.93 1.26 6.74
C ASP A 146 -14.29 0.79 8.05
N ASN A 147 -13.46 1.66 8.66
CA ASN A 147 -12.64 1.51 9.87
C ASN A 147 -13.09 0.55 10.99
N GLN A 148 -14.39 0.28 11.07
CA GLN A 148 -14.99 -0.58 12.07
C GLN A 148 -14.70 -2.07 11.86
N PHE A 149 -14.36 -2.53 10.63
CA PHE A 149 -14.31 -3.97 10.35
C PHE A 149 -13.05 -4.47 9.64
N THR A 150 -12.40 -3.66 8.79
CA THR A 150 -11.39 -4.19 7.88
C THR A 150 -10.02 -3.56 8.09
N LYS A 151 -9.16 -4.27 8.83
CA LYS A 151 -7.77 -3.91 9.11
C LYS A 151 -6.86 -5.10 8.84
N THR A 152 -5.65 -4.87 8.34
CA THR A 152 -4.64 -5.93 8.20
C THR A 152 -3.26 -5.42 8.52
N THR A 153 -2.43 -6.33 9.02
CA THR A 153 -1.01 -6.12 9.28
C THR A 153 -0.26 -7.22 8.55
N ILE A 154 0.52 -6.84 7.54
CA ILE A 154 1.28 -7.79 6.72
C ILE A 154 2.76 -7.56 6.94
N PHE A 155 3.46 -8.64 7.30
CA PHE A 155 4.90 -8.67 7.51
C PHE A 155 5.58 -9.14 6.23
N PHE A 156 6.46 -8.31 5.69
CA PHE A 156 7.27 -8.61 4.51
C PHE A 156 8.71 -8.85 4.88
N GLU A 157 9.25 -9.95 4.35
CA GLU A 157 10.69 -10.18 4.30
C GLU A 157 11.37 -9.18 3.36
N MET A 158 12.67 -8.97 3.56
CA MET A 158 13.46 -8.02 2.78
C MET A 158 13.43 -8.21 1.26
N SER A 159 13.31 -9.46 0.78
CA SER A 159 13.12 -9.77 -0.63
C SER A 159 11.84 -9.14 -1.18
N GLU A 160 10.75 -9.24 -0.42
CA GLU A 160 9.43 -8.72 -0.76
C GLU A 160 9.37 -7.20 -0.58
N VAL A 161 10.11 -6.62 0.38
CA VAL A 161 10.29 -5.15 0.46
C VAL A 161 10.97 -4.60 -0.81
N ARG A 162 11.99 -5.29 -1.32
CA ARG A 162 12.65 -4.90 -2.57
C ARG A 162 11.72 -5.07 -3.77
N ARG A 163 10.88 -6.11 -3.79
CA ARG A 163 9.83 -6.25 -4.83
C ARG A 163 8.82 -5.11 -4.74
N PHE A 164 8.41 -4.73 -3.54
CA PHE A 164 7.50 -3.60 -3.34
C PHE A 164 8.10 -2.30 -3.86
N GLN A 165 9.35 -2.02 -3.53
CA GLN A 165 10.08 -0.86 -4.05
C GLN A 165 10.13 -0.86 -5.59
N LYS A 166 10.46 -2.00 -6.21
CA LYS A 166 10.46 -2.14 -7.68
C LYS A 166 9.08 -1.92 -8.28
N LEU A 167 8.03 -2.43 -7.64
CA LEU A 167 6.65 -2.23 -8.05
C LEU A 167 6.30 -0.73 -8.02
N LEU A 168 6.68 0.00 -6.98
CA LEU A 168 6.45 1.44 -6.91
C LEU A 168 7.13 2.21 -8.04
N TYR A 169 8.35 1.83 -8.42
CA TYR A 169 9.03 2.40 -9.59
C TYR A 169 8.31 2.07 -10.90
N GLY A 170 7.72 0.86 -10.99
CA GLY A 170 6.96 0.39 -12.14
C GLY A 170 5.56 0.99 -12.28
N LEU A 171 5.05 1.74 -11.30
CA LEU A 171 3.71 2.32 -11.36
C LEU A 171 3.50 3.23 -12.58
N ARG A 172 4.54 3.94 -13.04
CA ARG A 172 4.45 4.78 -14.26
C ARG A 172 4.04 3.97 -15.49
N GLU A 173 4.60 2.77 -15.66
CA GLU A 173 4.25 1.91 -16.79
C GLU A 173 2.83 1.37 -16.66
N ALA A 174 2.41 1.05 -15.44
CA ALA A 174 1.03 0.64 -15.16
C ALA A 174 0.03 1.77 -15.48
N PHE A 175 0.34 3.00 -15.10
CA PHE A 175 -0.48 4.18 -15.45
C PHE A 175 -0.50 4.45 -16.94
N ALA A 176 0.62 4.29 -17.67
CA ALA A 176 0.64 4.45 -19.12
C ALA A 176 -0.35 3.49 -19.82
N LYS A 177 -0.44 2.23 -19.35
CA LYS A 177 -1.43 1.25 -19.85
C LYS A 177 -2.87 1.63 -19.48
N ALA A 178 -3.07 2.18 -18.28
CA ALA A 178 -4.38 2.66 -17.84
C ALA A 178 -4.85 3.86 -18.68
N HIS A 179 -3.97 4.82 -18.96
CA HIS A 179 -4.23 5.94 -19.87
C HIS A 179 -4.59 5.48 -21.29
N GLU A 180 -3.88 4.49 -21.83
CA GLU A 180 -4.19 3.93 -23.16
C GLU A 180 -5.59 3.29 -23.18
N THR A 181 -5.95 2.57 -22.13
CA THR A 181 -7.25 1.90 -22.01
C THR A 181 -8.38 2.92 -21.86
N ALA A 182 -8.19 3.95 -21.03
CA ALA A 182 -9.15 5.04 -20.87
C ALA A 182 -9.43 5.76 -22.20
N ARG A 183 -8.38 6.13 -22.94
CA ARG A 183 -8.51 6.75 -24.27
C ARG A 183 -9.27 5.87 -25.26
N LYS A 184 -8.98 4.57 -25.29
CA LYS A 184 -9.69 3.63 -26.17
C LYS A 184 -11.18 3.58 -25.82
N GLN A 185 -11.54 3.56 -24.54
CA GLN A 185 -12.95 3.54 -24.12
C GLN A 185 -13.68 4.83 -24.47
N GLU A 186 -13.04 6.00 -24.39
CA GLU A 186 -13.61 7.27 -24.84
C GLU A 186 -13.92 7.29 -26.34
N LEU A 187 -13.08 6.67 -27.17
CA LEU A 187 -13.27 6.61 -28.63
C LEU A 187 -14.49 5.77 -29.07
N PHE A 188 -15.07 4.97 -28.17
CA PHE A 188 -16.24 4.14 -28.43
C PHE A 188 -17.50 4.60 -27.66
N LYS A 189 -17.47 5.78 -27.05
CA LYS A 189 -18.65 6.48 -26.51
C LYS A 189 -19.22 7.44 -27.56
#